data_AF-A0A960P4G9-F1
#
_entry.id   AF-A0A960P4G9-F1
#
_cell.length_a   1.000
_cell.length_b   1.000
_cell.length_c   1.000
_cell.angle_alpha   90.00
_cell.angle_beta   90.00
_cell.angle_gamma   90.00
#
_symmetry.space_group_name_H-M   'P 1'
#
loop_
_entity.id
_entity.type
_entity.pdbx_description
1 polymer ?
#
loop_
_entity_poly.entity_id
_entity_poly.type
_entity_poly.pdbx_seq_one_letter_code
_entity_poly.pdbx_strand_id
1 'polypeptide(L)'
;VVAPSPVPLRTGGAERHWEGIRRALDDAGVAVDLVKLPVREDSLSDLVDAYEAFRLLDVSQAEMVITGKYPAWMVQHPRHVVWMLHPLRGLYDTWSPAHHEAEDPSGHPELADLLTALDSGVHRTGALELIDLVREAHERLGPAAAAPGGPLAFPGTVARRVVHHLDHWALDRRRVGRHMAISSEVAERAGVSLR
;
A
#
# COMPACT_ATOMS: atom_id res chain seq x y z
N VAL A 1 14.45 5.56 -8.21
CA VAL A 1 13.85 5.23 -6.89
C VAL A 1 12.47 5.87 -6.81
N VAL A 2 11.44 5.12 -6.45
CA VAL A 2 10.07 5.63 -6.29
C VAL A 2 9.63 5.48 -4.85
N ALA A 3 9.14 6.56 -4.24
CA ALA A 3 8.81 6.59 -2.81
C ALA A 3 7.57 7.44 -2.50
N PRO A 4 6.84 7.15 -1.42
CA PRO A 4 5.81 8.05 -0.91
C PRO A 4 6.44 9.32 -0.30
N SER A 5 5.75 10.45 -0.42
CA SER A 5 6.03 11.68 0.32
C SER A 5 4.91 11.95 1.30
N PRO A 6 5.19 12.07 2.60
CA PRO A 6 4.14 12.33 3.59
C PRO A 6 3.50 13.71 3.38
N VAL A 7 2.21 13.81 3.68
CA VAL A 7 1.45 15.06 3.77
C VAL A 7 1.05 15.28 5.24
N PRO A 8 1.45 16.38 5.90
CA PRO A 8 2.37 17.41 5.42
C PRO A 8 3.81 16.89 5.26
N LEU A 9 4.62 17.63 4.49
CA LEU A 9 6.02 17.30 4.27
C LEU A 9 6.78 17.23 5.59
N ARG A 10 7.53 16.14 5.78
CA ARG A 10 8.39 15.91 6.93
C ARG A 10 9.57 15.04 6.55
N THR A 11 10.72 15.28 7.19
CA THR A 11 11.92 14.46 7.00
C THR A 11 12.03 13.42 8.11
N GLY A 12 11.72 12.17 7.78
CA GLY A 12 11.79 11.03 8.70
C GLY A 12 12.90 10.03 8.35
N GLY A 13 12.87 8.87 9.01
CA GLY A 13 13.79 7.76 8.71
C GLY A 13 13.69 7.27 7.27
N ALA A 14 12.47 7.11 6.75
CA ALA A 14 12.24 6.72 5.36
C ALA A 14 12.83 7.74 4.38
N GLU A 15 12.61 9.04 4.60
CA GLU A 15 13.15 10.09 3.72
C GLU A 15 14.68 10.11 3.66
N ARG A 16 15.33 9.95 4.81
CA ARG A 16 16.79 9.80 4.87
C ARG A 16 17.27 8.55 4.17
N HIS A 17 16.49 7.46 4.25
CA HIS A 17 16.81 6.21 3.59
C HIS A 17 16.74 6.33 2.06
N TRP A 18 15.69 6.95 1.50
CA TRP A 18 15.56 7.17 0.05
C TRP A 18 16.70 8.01 -0.50
N GLU A 19 17.05 9.09 0.20
CA GLU A 19 18.17 9.95 -0.18
C GLU A 19 19.51 9.22 -0.04
N GLY A 20 19.66 8.36 0.97
CA GLY A 20 20.83 7.49 1.12
C GLY A 20 21.01 6.52 -0.05
N ILE A 21 19.93 5.87 -0.50
CA ILE A 21 19.94 5.01 -1.69
C ILE A 21 20.34 5.83 -2.92
N ARG A 22 19.72 6.99 -3.13
CA ARG A 22 20.00 7.86 -4.27
C ARG A 22 21.48 8.23 -4.32
N ARG A 23 22.04 8.70 -3.19
CA ARG A 23 23.47 9.06 -3.08
C ARG A 23 24.38 7.87 -3.34
N ALA A 24 24.11 6.71 -2.73
CA ALA A 24 24.94 5.53 -2.90
C ALA A 24 24.99 5.02 -4.35
N LEU A 25 23.87 5.14 -5.08
CA LEU A 25 23.81 4.80 -6.51
C LEU A 25 24.56 5.83 -7.37
N ASP A 26 24.36 7.11 -7.08
CA ASP A 26 25.04 8.22 -7.77
C ASP A 26 26.58 8.14 -7.59
N ASP A 27 27.04 7.91 -6.36
CA ASP A 27 28.46 7.69 -6.03
C ASP A 27 29.05 6.45 -6.73
N ALA A 28 28.22 5.47 -7.06
CA ALA A 28 28.60 4.30 -7.83
C ALA A 28 28.54 4.52 -9.36
N GLY A 29 28.27 5.75 -9.81
CA GLY A 29 28.18 6.12 -11.23
C GLY A 29 26.87 5.71 -11.91
N VAL A 30 25.83 5.40 -11.13
CA VAL A 30 24.50 5.04 -11.66
C VAL A 30 23.62 6.28 -11.71
N ALA A 31 23.11 6.62 -12.90
CA ALA A 31 22.12 7.68 -13.05
C ALA A 31 20.83 7.32 -12.29
N VAL A 32 20.42 8.18 -11.36
CA VAL A 32 19.33 7.88 -10.44
C VAL A 32 18.46 9.10 -10.15
N ASP A 33 17.18 8.95 -10.43
CA ASP A 33 16.14 9.89 -10.01
C ASP A 33 15.38 9.38 -8.79
N LEU A 34 15.02 10.30 -7.90
CA LEU A 34 14.09 10.06 -6.79
C LEU A 34 12.74 10.70 -7.11
N VAL A 35 11.78 9.86 -7.51
CA VAL A 35 10.40 10.29 -7.81
C VAL A 35 9.54 10.05 -6.58
N LYS A 36 8.85 11.10 -6.11
CA LYS A 36 7.97 11.00 -4.95
C LYS A 36 6.57 11.49 -5.25
N LEU A 37 5.57 10.70 -4.85
CA LEU A 37 4.16 11.12 -4.91
C LEU A 37 3.66 11.46 -3.50
N PRO A 38 2.84 12.51 -3.33
CA PRO A 38 2.22 12.82 -2.04
C PRO A 38 1.26 11.70 -1.62
N VAL A 39 1.29 11.33 -0.35
CA VAL A 39 0.40 10.32 0.23
C VAL A 39 -0.30 10.90 1.45
N ARG A 40 -1.63 10.93 1.40
CA ARG A 40 -2.50 11.14 2.55
C ARG A 40 -2.86 9.79 3.14
N GLU A 41 -2.94 9.74 4.46
CA GLU A 41 -3.21 8.51 5.22
C GLU A 41 -4.28 8.80 6.28
N ASP A 42 -5.23 9.70 5.99
CA ASP A 42 -6.27 10.14 6.93
C ASP A 42 -7.53 9.26 6.87
N SER A 43 -7.78 8.62 5.73
CA SER A 43 -8.93 7.75 5.49
C SER A 43 -8.59 6.56 4.59
N LEU A 44 -9.50 5.59 4.49
CA LEU A 44 -9.39 4.51 3.51
C LEU A 44 -9.42 5.04 2.07
N SER A 45 -10.26 6.04 1.79
CA SER A 45 -10.36 6.69 0.48
C SER A 45 -9.03 7.33 0.07
N ASP A 46 -8.40 8.10 0.97
CA ASP A 46 -7.08 8.68 0.72
C ASP A 46 -6.02 7.63 0.40
N LEU A 47 -6.08 6.48 1.09
CA LEU A 47 -5.15 5.40 0.84
C LEU A 47 -5.37 4.78 -0.53
N VAL A 48 -6.60 4.38 -0.89
CA VAL A 48 -6.85 3.74 -2.19
C VAL A 48 -6.49 4.66 -3.36
N ASP A 49 -6.72 5.97 -3.21
CA ASP A 49 -6.28 6.98 -4.18
C ASP A 49 -4.74 7.01 -4.33
N ALA A 50 -4.01 6.90 -3.21
CA ALA A 50 -2.55 6.83 -3.24
C ALA A 50 -2.05 5.52 -3.88
N TYR A 51 -2.69 4.38 -3.59
CA TYR A 51 -2.39 3.10 -4.25
C TYR A 51 -2.61 3.18 -5.77
N GLU A 52 -3.72 3.78 -6.21
CA GLU A 52 -4.01 4.00 -7.62
C GLU A 52 -2.96 4.91 -8.27
N ALA A 53 -2.60 6.03 -7.62
CA ALA A 53 -1.63 6.98 -8.17
C ALA A 53 -0.28 6.32 -8.46
N PHE A 54 0.22 5.46 -7.58
CA PHE A 54 1.43 4.69 -7.85
C PHE A 54 1.23 3.59 -8.89
N ARG A 55 0.04 2.98 -8.94
CA ARG A 55 -0.29 1.96 -9.94
C ARG A 55 -0.30 2.55 -11.36
N LEU A 56 -0.76 3.79 -11.52
CA LEU A 56 -0.85 4.51 -12.79
C LEU A 56 0.43 5.28 -13.16
N LEU A 57 1.40 5.37 -12.24
CA LEU A 57 2.66 6.06 -12.50
C LEU A 57 3.47 5.32 -13.58
N ASP A 58 3.66 5.97 -14.73
CA ASP A 58 4.51 5.46 -15.80
C ASP A 58 6.00 5.70 -15.48
N VAL A 59 6.72 4.60 -15.36
CA VAL A 59 8.16 4.54 -15.08
C VAL A 59 8.91 3.77 -16.15
N SER A 60 8.27 3.51 -17.31
CA SER A 60 8.80 2.66 -18.38
C SER A 60 10.13 3.15 -18.97
N GLN A 61 10.44 4.44 -18.83
CA GLN A 61 11.73 5.02 -19.23
C GLN A 61 12.92 4.59 -18.37
N ALA A 62 12.68 4.08 -17.16
CA ALA A 62 13.74 3.64 -16.26
C ALA A 62 14.19 2.21 -16.60
N GLU A 63 15.48 1.90 -16.45
CA GLU A 63 15.96 0.52 -16.63
C GLU A 63 15.69 -0.36 -15.39
N MET A 64 15.44 0.26 -14.24
CA MET A 64 15.14 -0.41 -12.98
C MET A 64 14.37 0.54 -12.06
N VAL A 65 13.46 -0.04 -11.27
CA VAL A 65 12.71 0.67 -10.24
C VAL A 65 13.01 0.05 -8.89
N ILE A 66 13.31 0.91 -7.92
CA ILE A 66 13.46 0.55 -6.50
C ILE A 66 12.36 1.25 -5.71
N THR A 67 11.57 0.50 -4.96
CA THR A 67 10.57 1.00 -3.99
C THR A 67 10.84 0.37 -2.64
N GLY A 68 10.23 0.87 -1.56
CA GLY A 68 10.43 0.24 -0.25
C GLY A 68 9.36 0.47 0.81
N LYS A 69 8.28 1.17 0.49
CA LYS A 69 7.17 1.42 1.41
C LYS A 69 5.88 1.47 0.60
N TYR A 70 4.76 1.04 1.19
CA TYR A 70 3.44 1.37 0.67
C TYR A 70 3.27 2.88 0.44
N PRO A 71 2.45 3.29 -0.53
CA PRO A 71 1.88 2.48 -1.62
C PRO A 71 2.85 2.34 -2.81
N ALA A 72 4.10 2.79 -2.71
CA ALA A 72 4.99 2.95 -3.85
C ALA A 72 5.30 1.65 -4.62
N TRP A 73 5.20 0.49 -3.97
CA TRP A 73 5.34 -0.81 -4.64
C TRP A 73 4.21 -1.15 -5.62
N MET A 74 3.17 -0.33 -5.73
CA MET A 74 2.12 -0.51 -6.75
C MET A 74 2.60 -0.22 -8.18
N VAL A 75 3.74 0.46 -8.31
CA VAL A 75 4.37 0.74 -9.61
C VAL A 75 4.65 -0.56 -10.36
N GLN A 76 4.43 -0.55 -11.67
CA GLN A 76 4.72 -1.70 -12.52
C GLN A 76 5.99 -1.49 -13.34
N HIS A 77 6.94 -2.39 -13.18
CA HIS A 77 8.16 -2.38 -13.97
C HIS A 77 8.75 -3.80 -14.12
N PRO A 78 9.22 -4.24 -15.30
CA PRO A 78 9.80 -5.58 -15.48
C PRO A 78 11.01 -5.84 -14.58
N ARG A 79 11.75 -4.78 -14.24
CA ARG A 79 12.89 -4.80 -13.31
C ARG A 79 12.54 -4.00 -12.06
N HIS A 80 11.60 -4.51 -11.29
CA HIS A 80 11.17 -3.91 -10.03
C HIS A 80 11.82 -4.62 -8.84
N VAL A 81 12.53 -3.85 -8.02
CA VAL A 81 13.10 -4.27 -6.76
C VAL A 81 12.33 -3.59 -5.62
N VAL A 82 11.81 -4.39 -4.70
CA VAL A 82 11.28 -3.89 -3.44
C VAL A 82 12.37 -4.04 -2.38
N TRP A 83 12.91 -2.92 -1.89
CA TRP A 83 13.74 -2.88 -0.70
C TRP A 83 12.87 -2.47 0.50
N MET A 84 12.18 -3.44 1.09
CA MET A 84 11.17 -3.23 2.12
C MET A 84 11.74 -2.55 3.37
N LEU A 85 11.13 -1.42 3.75
CA LEU A 85 11.28 -0.75 5.04
C LEU A 85 10.18 -1.22 6.00
N HIS A 86 8.93 -0.87 5.70
CA HIS A 86 7.75 -1.34 6.43
C HIS A 86 6.44 -1.15 5.61
N PRO A 87 5.42 -1.99 5.84
CA PRO A 87 4.06 -1.73 5.37
C PRO A 87 3.40 -0.61 6.20
N LEU A 88 2.09 -0.39 6.03
CA LEU A 88 1.32 0.54 6.86
C LEU A 88 1.21 -0.03 8.28
N ARG A 89 2.18 0.33 9.12
CA ARG A 89 2.33 -0.22 10.48
C ARG A 89 1.06 -0.10 11.32
N GLY A 90 0.25 0.93 11.08
CA GLY A 90 -1.07 1.13 11.70
C GLY A 90 -2.03 -0.06 11.53
N LEU A 91 -1.98 -0.71 10.35
CA LEU A 91 -2.84 -1.83 9.95
C LEU A 91 -2.13 -3.20 10.03
N TYR A 92 -0.84 -3.21 10.37
CA TYR A 92 -0.02 -4.42 10.47
C TYR A 92 0.45 -4.68 11.90
N ASP A 93 1.14 -3.72 12.50
CA ASP A 93 1.84 -3.88 13.77
C ASP A 93 0.93 -3.51 14.96
N THR A 94 0.14 -2.44 14.83
CA THR A 94 -0.66 -1.88 15.94
C THR A 94 -2.15 -2.18 15.84
N TRP A 95 -2.58 -2.90 14.80
CA TRP A 95 -3.98 -3.28 14.63
C TRP A 95 -4.30 -4.53 15.45
N SER A 96 -5.39 -4.51 16.21
CA SER A 96 -5.83 -5.62 17.05
C SER A 96 -7.31 -5.91 16.79
N PRO A 97 -7.72 -7.16 16.50
CA PRO A 97 -9.13 -7.51 16.34
C PRO A 97 -9.99 -7.04 17.51
N ALA A 98 -9.48 -7.12 18.74
CA ALA A 98 -10.18 -6.75 19.96
C ALA A 98 -10.65 -5.27 19.97
N HIS A 99 -9.92 -4.38 19.30
CA HIS A 99 -10.30 -2.96 19.21
C HIS A 99 -11.37 -2.70 18.14
N HIS A 100 -11.67 -3.69 17.31
CA HIS A 100 -12.57 -3.60 16.16
C HIS A 100 -13.70 -4.64 16.23
N GLU A 101 -13.92 -5.31 17.36
CA GLU A 101 -14.95 -6.36 17.53
C GLU A 101 -16.38 -5.86 17.28
N ALA A 102 -16.62 -4.57 17.55
CA ALA A 102 -17.93 -3.95 17.32
C ALA A 102 -18.21 -3.63 15.85
N GLU A 103 -17.20 -3.72 14.98
CA GLU A 103 -17.37 -3.52 13.55
C GLU A 103 -17.95 -4.78 12.92
N ASP A 104 -19.13 -4.65 12.31
CA ASP A 104 -19.75 -5.72 11.52
C ASP A 104 -19.91 -5.30 10.05
N PRO A 105 -18.86 -5.45 9.22
CA PRO A 105 -18.95 -5.15 7.80
C PRO A 105 -20.01 -5.99 7.07
N SER A 106 -20.34 -7.18 7.57
CA SER A 106 -21.32 -8.08 6.93
C SER A 106 -22.76 -7.60 7.08
N GLY A 107 -23.02 -6.74 8.06
CA GLY A 107 -24.30 -6.06 8.24
C GLY A 107 -24.62 -4.97 7.21
N HIS A 108 -23.71 -4.68 6.28
CA HIS A 108 -23.85 -3.62 5.27
C HIS A 108 -23.94 -4.19 3.85
N PRO A 109 -25.15 -4.29 3.26
CA PRO A 109 -25.34 -4.81 1.89
C PRO A 109 -24.53 -4.04 0.83
N GLU A 110 -24.27 -2.75 1.05
CA GLU A 110 -23.49 -1.89 0.15
C GLU A 110 -22.02 -2.36 0.03
N LEU A 111 -21.53 -3.14 0.99
CA LEU A 111 -20.19 -3.74 1.00
C LEU A 111 -20.15 -5.13 0.37
N ALA A 112 -21.27 -5.74 -0.02
CA ALA A 112 -21.32 -7.15 -0.40
C ALA A 112 -20.33 -7.52 -1.52
N ASP A 113 -20.25 -6.70 -2.57
CA ASP A 113 -19.32 -6.92 -3.68
C ASP A 113 -17.86 -6.76 -3.24
N LEU A 114 -17.56 -5.74 -2.44
CA LEU A 114 -16.22 -5.51 -1.88
C LEU A 114 -15.79 -6.69 -0.99
N LEU A 115 -16.66 -7.16 -0.10
CA LEU A 115 -16.38 -8.27 0.80
C LEU A 115 -16.16 -9.57 0.01
N THR A 116 -17.00 -9.82 -1.01
CA THR A 116 -16.85 -10.97 -1.91
C THR A 116 -15.53 -10.93 -2.67
N ALA A 117 -15.13 -9.75 -3.15
CA ALA A 117 -13.87 -9.54 -3.85
C ALA A 117 -12.65 -9.76 -2.94
N LEU A 118 -12.73 -9.32 -1.68
CA LEU A 118 -11.71 -9.56 -0.66
C LEU A 118 -11.63 -11.05 -0.27
N ASP A 119 -12.76 -11.74 -0.14
CA ASP A 119 -12.82 -13.17 0.18
C ASP A 119 -12.27 -14.05 -0.96
N SER A 120 -12.41 -13.58 -2.21
CA SER A 120 -11.90 -14.26 -3.40
C SER A 120 -10.37 -14.21 -3.53
N GLY A 121 -9.72 -13.27 -2.83
CA GLY A 121 -8.27 -13.12 -2.76
C GLY A 121 -7.61 -12.49 -3.98
N VAL A 122 -6.31 -12.18 -3.84
CA VAL A 122 -5.51 -11.37 -4.79
C VAL A 122 -5.32 -11.98 -6.19
N HIS A 123 -5.58 -13.27 -6.35
CA HIS A 123 -5.45 -13.94 -7.64
C HIS A 123 -6.68 -13.76 -8.53
N ARG A 124 -7.85 -13.50 -7.94
CA ARG A 124 -9.10 -13.29 -8.69
C ARG A 124 -9.44 -11.82 -8.87
N THR A 125 -9.22 -11.03 -7.82
CA THR A 125 -9.56 -9.60 -7.83
C THR A 125 -8.32 -8.76 -8.07
N GLY A 126 -8.33 -7.95 -9.13
CA GLY A 126 -7.25 -7.01 -9.44
C GLY A 126 -7.18 -5.85 -8.46
N ALA A 127 -6.04 -5.15 -8.41
CA ALA A 127 -5.89 -4.00 -7.52
C ALA A 127 -6.80 -2.82 -7.90
N LEU A 128 -6.88 -2.46 -9.19
CA LEU A 128 -7.74 -1.36 -9.65
C LEU A 128 -9.23 -1.67 -9.45
N GLU A 129 -9.63 -2.91 -9.77
CA GLU A 129 -10.99 -3.41 -9.50
C GLU A 129 -11.35 -3.31 -8.02
N LEU A 130 -10.44 -3.71 -7.12
CA LEU A 130 -10.69 -3.56 -5.68
C LEU A 130 -10.81 -2.10 -5.27
N ILE A 131 -9.99 -1.21 -5.83
CA ILE A 131 -10.05 0.24 -5.56
C ILE A 131 -11.41 0.82 -5.99
N ASP A 132 -11.89 0.43 -7.17
CA ASP A 132 -13.20 0.84 -7.68
C ASP A 132 -14.33 0.36 -6.74
N LEU A 133 -14.29 -0.90 -6.29
CA LEU A 133 -15.25 -1.44 -5.32
C LEU A 133 -15.25 -0.69 -3.99
N VAL A 134 -14.09 -0.22 -3.52
CA VAL A 134 -14.00 0.62 -2.30
C VAL A 134 -14.66 1.97 -2.53
N ARG A 135 -14.42 2.62 -3.68
CA ARG A 135 -15.04 3.91 -4.01
C ARG A 135 -16.54 3.78 -4.13
N GLU A 136 -17.03 2.76 -4.83
CA GLU A 136 -18.46 2.50 -4.96
C GLU A 136 -19.13 2.23 -3.60
N ALA A 137 -18.49 1.43 -2.74
CA ALA A 137 -18.97 1.18 -1.38
C ALA A 137 -19.07 2.49 -0.57
N HIS A 138 -18.05 3.34 -0.68
CA HIS A 138 -18.02 4.64 -0.01
C HIS A 138 -19.13 5.57 -0.52
N GLU A 139 -19.35 5.61 -1.83
CA GLU A 139 -20.43 6.40 -2.46
C GLU A 139 -21.82 5.93 -2.01
N ARG A 140 -22.05 4.61 -1.96
CA ARG A 140 -23.34 4.03 -1.55
C ARG A 140 -23.66 4.26 -0.07
N LEU A 141 -22.66 4.10 0.81
CA LEU A 141 -22.84 4.28 2.26
C LEU A 141 -22.81 5.75 2.70
N GLY A 142 -22.22 6.62 1.88
CA GLY A 142 -22.03 8.03 2.18
C GLY A 142 -20.92 8.30 3.22
N PRO A 143 -20.69 9.58 3.54
CA PRO A 143 -19.51 10.03 4.31
C PRO A 143 -19.47 9.52 5.75
N ALA A 144 -20.64 9.21 6.35
CA ALA A 144 -20.71 8.68 7.71
C ALA A 144 -20.04 7.30 7.85
N ALA A 145 -19.88 6.56 6.73
CA ALA A 145 -19.24 5.25 6.73
C ALA A 145 -17.78 5.27 7.16
N ALA A 146 -17.09 6.39 6.93
CA ALA A 146 -15.68 6.59 7.29
C ALA A 146 -15.49 7.17 8.71
N ALA A 147 -16.58 7.51 9.41
CA ALA A 147 -16.50 7.99 10.78
C ALA A 147 -15.98 6.88 11.73
N PRO A 148 -15.44 7.22 12.92
CA PRO A 148 -15.01 6.22 13.90
C PRO A 148 -16.12 5.21 14.22
N GLY A 149 -15.82 3.93 14.10
CA GLY A 149 -16.79 2.83 14.29
C GLY A 149 -17.70 2.55 13.08
N GLY A 150 -17.58 3.32 11.99
CA GLY A 150 -18.25 3.05 10.73
C GLY A 150 -17.61 1.90 9.94
N PRO A 151 -18.33 1.31 8.98
CA PRO A 151 -17.88 0.14 8.21
C PRO A 151 -16.64 0.38 7.33
N LEU A 152 -16.35 1.64 6.98
CA LEU A 152 -15.17 2.06 6.22
C LEU A 152 -14.22 2.92 7.07
N ALA A 153 -14.33 2.84 8.40
CA ALA A 153 -13.44 3.55 9.30
C ALA A 153 -11.96 3.21 9.06
N PHE A 154 -11.10 4.19 9.34
CA PHE A 154 -9.66 4.03 9.26
C PHE A 154 -8.98 4.53 10.55
N PRO A 155 -8.15 3.71 11.22
CA PRO A 155 -7.98 2.27 10.98
C PRO A 155 -9.27 1.50 11.27
N GLY A 156 -9.52 0.41 10.52
CA GLY A 156 -10.73 -0.41 10.64
C GLY A 156 -10.59 -1.74 9.91
N THR A 157 -11.54 -2.65 10.11
CA THR A 157 -11.50 -4.03 9.64
C THR A 157 -11.47 -4.11 8.11
N VAL A 158 -12.36 -3.40 7.42
CA VAL A 158 -12.37 -3.35 5.94
C VAL A 158 -11.10 -2.69 5.43
N ALA A 159 -10.68 -1.57 6.01
CA ALA A 159 -9.47 -0.87 5.61
C ALA A 159 -8.21 -1.76 5.70
N ARG A 160 -8.09 -2.54 6.79
CA ARG A 160 -7.02 -3.54 6.94
C ARG A 160 -7.05 -4.56 5.82
N ARG A 161 -8.22 -5.14 5.54
CA ARG A 161 -8.35 -6.18 4.50
C ARG A 161 -8.01 -5.64 3.11
N VAL A 162 -8.47 -4.43 2.77
CA VAL A 162 -8.16 -3.76 1.50
C VAL A 162 -6.66 -3.52 1.36
N VAL A 163 -6.02 -2.91 2.37
CA VAL A 163 -4.59 -2.62 2.32
C VAL A 163 -3.76 -3.90 2.21
N HIS A 164 -4.10 -4.94 2.96
CA HIS A 164 -3.40 -6.24 2.86
C HIS A 164 -3.57 -6.85 1.46
N HIS A 165 -4.77 -6.79 0.87
CA HIS A 165 -5.00 -7.29 -0.49
C HIS A 165 -4.17 -6.52 -1.52
N LEU A 166 -4.15 -5.18 -1.45
CA LEU A 166 -3.37 -4.36 -2.38
C LEU A 166 -1.87 -4.60 -2.22
N ASP A 167 -1.37 -4.71 -0.99
CA ASP A 167 0.03 -5.01 -0.70
C ASP A 167 0.42 -6.40 -1.19
N HIS A 168 -0.38 -7.43 -0.91
CA HIS A 168 -0.13 -8.80 -1.41
C HIS A 168 -0.20 -8.88 -2.93
N TRP A 169 -1.12 -8.15 -3.56
CA TRP A 169 -1.21 -8.07 -5.02
C TRP A 169 0.05 -7.42 -5.61
N ALA A 170 0.51 -6.30 -5.02
CA ALA A 170 1.69 -5.57 -5.49
C ALA A 170 2.99 -6.36 -5.30
N LEU A 171 3.16 -7.00 -4.15
CA LEU A 171 4.36 -7.73 -3.76
C LEU A 171 4.43 -9.15 -4.33
N ASP A 172 3.45 -9.55 -5.15
CA ASP A 172 3.48 -10.85 -5.80
C ASP A 172 4.70 -10.99 -6.72
N ARG A 173 5.38 -12.15 -6.69
CA ARG A 173 6.61 -12.42 -7.46
C ARG A 173 6.40 -12.40 -8.99
N ARG A 174 5.15 -12.43 -9.45
CA ARG A 174 4.79 -12.23 -10.86
C ARG A 174 4.90 -10.75 -11.28
N ARG A 175 4.95 -9.81 -10.32
CA ARG A 175 5.05 -8.36 -10.54
C ARG A 175 6.37 -7.77 -10.06
N VAL A 176 6.91 -8.28 -8.96
CA VAL A 176 8.19 -7.82 -8.39
C VAL A 176 9.29 -8.84 -8.68
N GLY A 177 10.32 -8.39 -9.39
CA GLY A 177 11.45 -9.24 -9.78
C GLY A 177 12.38 -9.60 -8.61
N ARG A 178 12.49 -8.73 -7.60
CA ARG A 178 13.31 -9.00 -6.41
C ARG A 178 12.75 -8.34 -5.15
N HIS A 179 12.69 -9.13 -4.08
CA HIS A 179 12.42 -8.64 -2.73
C HIS A 179 13.71 -8.60 -1.91
N MET A 180 13.91 -7.49 -1.22
CA MET A 180 14.97 -7.22 -0.26
C MET A 180 14.33 -6.54 0.96
N ALA A 181 15.03 -6.50 2.09
CA ALA A 181 14.58 -5.83 3.29
C ALA A 181 15.74 -5.06 3.93
N ILE A 182 15.42 -4.01 4.69
CA ILE A 182 16.44 -3.23 5.41
C ILE A 182 17.06 -3.99 6.59
N SER A 183 16.42 -5.06 7.06
CA SER A 183 16.93 -5.93 8.11
C SER A 183 16.26 -7.31 8.07
N SER A 184 16.81 -8.27 8.83
CA SER A 184 16.23 -9.61 9.02
C SER A 184 14.84 -9.55 9.66
N GLU A 185 14.64 -8.66 10.63
CA GLU A 185 13.34 -8.49 11.32
C GLU A 185 12.25 -8.01 10.35
N VAL A 186 12.62 -7.20 9.37
CA VAL A 186 11.69 -6.78 8.31
C VAL A 186 11.45 -7.92 7.32
N ALA A 187 12.49 -8.69 6.97
CA ALA A 187 12.37 -9.83 6.05
C ALA A 187 11.46 -10.94 6.57
N GLU A 188 11.38 -11.12 7.89
CA GLU A 188 10.63 -12.19 8.55
C GLU A 188 9.28 -11.73 9.11
N ARG A 189 8.86 -10.50 8.81
CA ARG A 189 7.63 -9.92 9.37
C ARG A 189 6.38 -10.67 8.86
N ALA A 190 5.58 -11.16 9.80
CA ALA A 190 4.31 -11.81 9.51
C ALA A 190 3.37 -10.89 8.71
N GLY A 191 2.72 -11.46 7.69
CA GLY A 191 1.77 -10.74 6.83
C GLY A 191 2.39 -9.97 5.66
N VAL A 192 3.72 -9.84 5.59
CA VAL A 192 4.43 -9.31 4.42
C VAL A 192 5.20 -10.46 3.77
N SER A 193 4.62 -11.14 2.79
CA SER A 193 5.33 -12.25 2.12
C SER A 193 6.39 -11.71 1.18
N LEU A 194 7.64 -11.62 1.67
CA LEU A 194 8.83 -11.34 0.84
C LEU A 194 9.51 -12.63 0.37
N ARG A 195 9.04 -13.80 0.85
CA ARG A 195 9.47 -15.14 0.45
C ARG A 195 8.47 -15.76 -0.52
#